data_AF-A0A1G9C0G2-F1
#
_entry.id   AF-A0A1G9C0G2-F1
#
_cell.length_a   1.000
_cell.length_b   1.000
_cell.length_c   1.000
_cell.angle_alpha   90.00
_cell.angle_beta   90.00
_cell.angle_gamma   90.00
#
_symmetry.space_group_name_H-M   'P 1'
#
loop_
_entity.id
_entity.type
_entity.pdbx_description
1 polymer ?
#
loop_
_entity_poly.entity_id
_entity_poly.type
_entity_poly.pdbx_seq_one_letter_code
_entity_poly.pdbx_strand_id
1 'polypeptide(L)'
;MSGVTAYESGMELLITVVVAAEDETTARDACAGVVELLDGHVVRTTDCSDEEPGCRSVTISRRTADPSTGNPAATLARAVRSTLHTLGSGFTGSRVSCEPPSAWTVVDAPELVGELVPGGERLLLEAWQLDSTAPNAGTGAPDTADRTLRQGNRRSG
;
A
#
# COMPACT_ATOMS: atom_id res chain seq x y z
N MET A 1 24.16 9.96 -23.24
CA MET A 1 22.79 10.44 -22.96
C MET A 1 22.18 9.45 -21.97
N SER A 2 22.39 9.69 -20.68
CA SER A 2 21.91 8.82 -19.60
C SER A 2 20.42 9.08 -19.38
N GLY A 3 19.64 8.00 -19.33
CA GLY A 3 18.19 8.02 -19.21
C GLY A 3 17.74 8.71 -17.91
N VAL A 4 16.83 9.67 -18.06
CA VAL A 4 15.98 10.11 -16.96
C VAL A 4 14.96 8.99 -16.75
N THR A 5 15.17 8.13 -15.75
CA THR A 5 14.08 7.32 -15.20
C THR A 5 13.12 8.28 -14.54
N ALA A 6 11.95 8.49 -15.14
CA ALA A 6 10.87 9.22 -14.49
C ALA A 6 10.62 8.58 -13.12
N TYR A 7 10.58 9.41 -12.08
CA TYR A 7 10.14 8.96 -10.76
C TYR A 7 8.68 8.55 -10.91
N GLU A 8 8.37 7.26 -10.80
CA GLU A 8 6.99 6.81 -10.72
C GLU A 8 6.50 7.16 -9.31
N SER A 9 5.83 8.31 -9.17
CA SER A 9 4.89 8.48 -8.08
C SER A 9 3.81 7.41 -8.27
N GLY A 10 3.44 6.74 -7.19
CA GLY A 10 2.52 5.62 -7.22
C GLY A 10 1.47 5.76 -6.14
N MET A 11 0.40 4.98 -6.27
CA MET A 11 -0.57 4.80 -5.20
C MET A 11 -0.68 3.31 -4.88
N GLU A 12 -0.89 3.02 -3.61
CA GLU A 12 -1.21 1.68 -3.13
C GLU A 12 -2.66 1.65 -2.63
N LEU A 13 -3.42 0.69 -3.13
CA LEU A 13 -4.72 0.34 -2.59
C LEU A 13 -4.54 -0.82 -1.63
N LEU A 14 -5.06 -0.65 -0.41
CA LEU A 14 -5.14 -1.71 0.59
C LEU A 14 -6.61 -2.01 0.85
N ILE A 15 -6.98 -3.28 0.74
CA ILE A 15 -8.32 -3.78 1.02
C ILE A 15 -8.18 -4.79 2.15
N THR A 16 -8.62 -4.42 3.34
CA THR A 16 -8.66 -5.30 4.51
C THR A 16 -10.08 -5.79 4.73
N VAL A 17 -10.30 -7.09 4.60
CA VAL A 17 -11.60 -7.73 4.85
C VAL A 17 -11.51 -8.52 6.14
N VAL A 18 -12.48 -8.34 7.02
CA VAL A 18 -12.70 -9.19 8.19
C VAL A 18 -13.64 -10.31 7.79
N VAL A 19 -13.27 -11.55 8.10
CA VAL A 19 -13.93 -12.77 7.67
C VAL A 19 -14.03 -13.74 8.85
N ALA A 20 -15.21 -14.31 9.04
CA ALA A 20 -15.42 -15.46 9.90
C ALA A 20 -14.78 -16.71 9.28
N ALA A 21 -13.66 -17.16 9.81
CA ALA A 21 -12.88 -18.29 9.31
C ALA A 21 -12.16 -19.03 10.44
N GLU A 22 -12.07 -20.36 10.36
CA GLU A 22 -11.41 -21.18 11.39
C GLU A 22 -9.89 -21.22 11.25
N ASP A 23 -9.36 -21.16 10.02
CA ASP A 23 -7.93 -21.02 9.74
C ASP A 23 -7.57 -19.92 8.69
N GLU A 24 -6.27 -19.66 8.57
CA GLU A 24 -5.70 -18.68 7.63
C GLU A 24 -5.98 -19.01 6.17
N THR A 25 -6.00 -20.31 5.85
CA THR A 25 -6.23 -20.81 4.49
C THR A 25 -7.66 -20.51 4.05
N THR A 26 -8.62 -20.85 4.90
CA THR A 26 -10.06 -20.59 4.69
C THR A 26 -10.32 -19.09 4.51
N ALA A 27 -9.68 -18.23 5.31
CA ALA A 27 -9.81 -16.79 5.16
C ALA A 27 -9.29 -16.28 3.81
N ARG A 28 -8.17 -16.82 3.30
CA ARG A 28 -7.62 -16.46 1.99
C ARG A 28 -8.49 -16.97 0.85
N ASP A 29 -8.96 -18.21 0.93
CA ASP A 29 -9.83 -18.81 -0.07
C ASP A 29 -11.14 -18.03 -0.21
N ALA A 30 -11.72 -17.59 0.91
CA ALA A 30 -12.89 -16.70 0.90
C ALA A 30 -12.62 -15.37 0.16
N CYS A 31 -11.40 -14.83 0.27
CA CYS A 31 -11.00 -13.59 -0.37
C CYS A 31 -10.52 -13.75 -1.82
N ALA A 32 -10.38 -14.97 -2.35
CA ALA A 32 -9.79 -15.22 -3.66
C ALA A 32 -10.51 -14.47 -4.80
N GLY A 33 -11.85 -14.40 -4.75
CA GLY A 33 -12.64 -13.65 -5.73
C GLY A 33 -12.32 -12.15 -5.75
N VAL A 34 -12.05 -11.54 -4.59
CA VAL A 34 -11.66 -10.11 -4.51
C VAL A 34 -10.24 -9.90 -5.03
N VAL A 35 -9.33 -10.84 -4.75
CA VAL A 35 -7.96 -10.83 -5.28
C VAL A 35 -7.98 -10.82 -6.81
N GLU A 36 -8.75 -11.74 -7.41
CA GLU A 36 -8.91 -11.83 -8.87
C GLU A 36 -9.60 -10.58 -9.45
N LEU A 37 -10.70 -10.14 -8.84
CA LEU A 37 -11.48 -8.98 -9.29
C LEU A 37 -10.65 -7.70 -9.36
N LEU A 38 -9.76 -7.50 -8.40
CA LEU A 38 -8.97 -6.29 -8.26
C LEU A 38 -7.56 -6.41 -8.87
N ASP A 39 -7.18 -7.58 -9.41
CA ASP A 39 -5.80 -7.85 -9.81
C ASP A 39 -4.81 -7.53 -8.66
N GLY A 40 -5.19 -7.99 -7.46
CA GLY A 40 -4.46 -7.75 -6.21
C GLY A 40 -3.61 -8.95 -5.79
N HIS A 41 -2.99 -8.85 -4.62
CA HIS A 41 -2.35 -9.96 -3.94
C HIS A 41 -2.48 -9.82 -2.43
N VAL A 42 -2.59 -10.93 -1.72
CA VAL A 42 -2.64 -10.93 -0.25
C VAL A 42 -1.26 -10.58 0.29
N VAL A 43 -1.18 -9.51 1.10
CA VAL A 43 0.06 -9.06 1.75
C VAL A 43 0.11 -9.38 3.23
N ARG A 44 -1.05 -9.59 3.86
CA ARG A 44 -1.15 -9.94 5.28
C ARG A 44 -2.42 -10.71 5.57
N THR A 45 -2.33 -11.65 6.51
CA THR A 45 -3.48 -12.24 7.18
C THR A 45 -3.21 -12.16 8.68
N THR A 46 -4.22 -11.84 9.47
CA THR A 46 -4.06 -11.64 10.92
C THR A 46 -5.23 -12.27 11.65
N ASP A 47 -4.90 -12.98 12.73
CA ASP A 47 -5.88 -13.54 13.66
C ASP A 47 -6.44 -12.41 14.54
N CYS A 48 -7.75 -12.20 14.49
CA CYS A 48 -8.48 -11.24 15.32
C CYS A 48 -9.37 -11.96 16.36
N SER A 49 -9.10 -13.23 16.65
CA SER A 49 -9.91 -14.04 17.58
C SER A 49 -10.02 -13.48 19.00
N ASP A 50 -9.06 -12.64 19.40
CA ASP A 50 -9.09 -11.95 20.70
C ASP A 50 -10.25 -10.94 20.80
N GLU A 51 -10.73 -10.43 19.66
CA GLU A 51 -11.88 -9.53 19.58
C GLU A 51 -13.17 -10.32 19.36
N GLU A 52 -13.16 -11.29 18.44
CA GLU A 52 -14.31 -12.15 18.12
C GLU A 52 -13.85 -13.57 17.75
N PRO A 53 -14.31 -14.63 18.45
CA PRO A 53 -13.87 -16.00 18.16
C PRO A 53 -14.11 -16.42 16.71
N GLY A 54 -13.07 -16.89 16.03
CA GLY A 54 -13.15 -17.27 14.61
C GLY A 54 -13.00 -16.11 13.63
N CYS A 55 -12.63 -14.91 14.11
CA CYS A 55 -12.32 -13.76 13.25
C CYS A 55 -10.92 -13.87 12.64
N ARG A 56 -10.81 -13.59 11.34
CA ARG A 56 -9.54 -13.22 10.69
C ARG A 56 -9.69 -12.00 9.82
N SER A 57 -8.61 -11.25 9.68
CA SER A 57 -8.50 -10.19 8.69
C SER A 57 -7.53 -10.57 7.57
N VAL A 58 -7.89 -10.27 6.32
CA VAL A 58 -7.06 -10.46 5.13
C VAL A 58 -6.84 -9.11 4.46
N THR A 59 -5.59 -8.68 4.34
CA THR A 59 -5.22 -7.46 3.62
C THR A 59 -4.70 -7.81 2.22
N ILE A 60 -5.35 -7.27 1.20
CA ILE A 60 -5.01 -7.36 -0.21
C ILE A 60 -4.39 -6.02 -0.64
N SER A 61 -3.25 -6.06 -1.33
CA SER A 61 -2.62 -4.89 -1.93
C SER A 61 -2.78 -4.90 -3.44
N ARG A 62 -2.96 -3.71 -4.01
CA ARG A 62 -2.86 -3.44 -5.44
C ARG A 62 -2.15 -2.11 -5.66
N ARG A 63 -1.04 -2.14 -6.39
CA ARG A 63 -0.37 -0.91 -6.84
C ARG A 63 -1.05 -0.34 -8.06
N THR A 64 -1.15 0.98 -8.09
CA THR A 64 -1.70 1.74 -9.22
C THR A 64 -0.74 2.87 -9.55
N ALA A 65 -0.63 3.20 -10.83
CA ALA A 65 0.12 4.38 -11.23
C ALA A 65 -0.56 5.63 -10.66
N ASP A 66 0.22 6.57 -10.14
CA ASP A 66 -0.31 7.87 -9.79
C ASP A 66 -0.69 8.61 -11.09
N PRO A 67 -1.94 9.09 -11.24
CA PRO A 67 -2.21 10.10 -12.25
C PRO A 67 -1.48 11.37 -11.79
N SER A 68 -0.23 11.51 -12.25
CA SER A 68 0.81 12.45 -11.82
C SER A 68 0.50 13.95 -12.02
N THR A 69 -0.78 14.31 -12.14
CA THR A 69 -1.24 15.70 -12.28
C THR A 69 -2.59 15.89 -11.57
N GLY A 70 -2.61 16.62 -10.43
CA GLY A 70 -3.86 16.99 -9.78
C GLY A 70 -3.78 17.27 -8.28
N ASN A 71 -4.95 17.48 -7.65
CA ASN A 71 -5.11 17.60 -6.21
C ASN A 71 -5.00 16.19 -5.56
N PRO A 72 -4.00 15.95 -4.69
CA PRO A 72 -3.79 14.67 -3.98
C PRO A 72 -5.04 14.07 -3.36
N ALA A 73 -5.80 14.87 -2.60
CA ALA A 73 -7.00 14.41 -1.91
C ALA A 73 -8.09 13.97 -2.90
N ALA A 74 -8.26 14.71 -4.00
CA ALA A 74 -9.23 14.36 -5.03
C ALA A 74 -8.84 13.08 -5.79
N THR A 75 -7.54 12.87 -6.02
CA THR A 75 -7.02 11.65 -6.64
C THR A 75 -7.27 10.43 -5.76
N LEU A 76 -6.91 10.49 -4.47
CA LEU A 76 -7.13 9.41 -3.51
C LEU A 76 -8.62 9.09 -3.34
N ALA A 77 -9.47 10.11 -3.21
CA ALA A 77 -10.92 9.93 -3.10
C ALA A 77 -11.51 9.21 -4.32
N ARG A 78 -11.02 9.55 -5.53
CA ARG A 78 -11.45 8.90 -6.77
C ARG A 78 -11.00 7.46 -6.84
N ALA A 79 -9.78 7.15 -6.39
CA ALA A 79 -9.29 5.78 -6.34
C ALA A 79 -10.19 4.91 -5.46
N VAL A 80 -10.53 5.38 -4.25
CA VAL A 80 -11.48 4.69 -3.35
C VAL A 80 -12.85 4.50 -4.03
N ARG A 81 -13.44 5.57 -4.59
CA ARG A 81 -14.76 5.49 -5.25
C ARG A 81 -14.77 4.58 -6.47
N SER A 82 -13.70 4.59 -7.27
CA SER A 82 -13.56 3.72 -8.43
C SER A 82 -13.50 2.26 -8.00
N THR A 83 -12.74 1.95 -6.95
CA THR A 83 -12.66 0.58 -6.42
C THR A 83 -14.00 0.13 -5.85
N LEU A 84 -14.72 0.98 -5.10
CA LEU A 84 -16.08 0.67 -4.62
C LEU A 84 -17.03 0.36 -5.80
N HIS A 85 -16.91 1.08 -6.91
CA HIS A 85 -17.71 0.79 -8.10
C HIS A 85 -17.39 -0.58 -8.71
N THR A 86 -16.11 -0.97 -8.74
CA THR A 86 -15.67 -2.30 -9.17
C THR A 86 -16.18 -3.41 -8.25
N LEU A 87 -16.24 -3.18 -6.93
CA LEU A 87 -16.76 -4.15 -5.97
C LEU A 87 -18.27 -4.40 -6.13
N GLY A 88 -19.01 -3.40 -6.65
CA GLY A 88 -20.43 -3.54 -6.98
C GLY A 88 -21.27 -2.33 -6.56
N SER A 89 -22.48 -2.21 -7.11
CA SER A 89 -23.34 -1.05 -6.88
C SER A 89 -23.71 -0.82 -5.41
N GLY A 90 -23.82 -1.89 -4.61
CA GLY A 90 -24.12 -1.80 -3.17
C GLY A 90 -23.06 -1.02 -2.37
N PHE A 91 -21.81 -0.98 -2.83
CA PHE A 91 -20.70 -0.32 -2.15
C PHE A 91 -20.60 1.18 -2.44
N THR A 92 -21.30 1.67 -3.48
CA THR A 92 -21.11 3.04 -3.98
C THR A 92 -21.69 4.13 -3.07
N GLY A 93 -22.54 3.75 -2.11
CA GLY A 93 -23.10 4.64 -1.09
C GLY A 93 -22.17 4.96 0.08
N SER A 94 -21.04 4.25 0.20
CA SER A 94 -20.13 4.39 1.34
C SER A 94 -19.47 5.78 1.41
N ARG A 95 -19.37 6.32 2.62
CA ARG A 95 -18.71 7.60 2.86
C ARG A 95 -17.21 7.44 2.72
N VAL A 96 -16.58 8.37 1.99
CA VAL A 96 -15.14 8.41 1.81
C VAL A 96 -14.58 9.55 2.66
N SER A 97 -13.69 9.20 3.58
CA SER A 97 -12.85 10.15 4.32
C SER A 97 -11.56 10.39 3.54
N CYS A 98 -11.07 11.63 3.55
CA CYS A 98 -9.86 12.00 2.82
C CYS A 98 -8.99 12.86 3.73
N GLU A 99 -7.82 12.35 4.09
CA GLU A 99 -6.80 13.04 4.86
C GLU A 99 -5.45 12.63 4.27
N PRO A 100 -4.93 13.38 3.27
CA PRO A 100 -3.64 13.08 2.66
C PRO A 100 -2.57 12.81 3.73
N PRO A 101 -1.77 11.74 3.58
CA PRO A 101 -1.48 11.01 2.34
C PRO A 101 -2.46 9.89 1.97
N SER A 102 -3.59 9.74 2.67
CA SER A 102 -4.55 8.68 2.39
C SER A 102 -6.01 9.14 2.22
N ALA A 103 -6.81 8.27 1.62
CA ALA A 103 -8.26 8.33 1.67
C ALA A 103 -8.78 6.92 1.96
N TRP A 104 -9.90 6.83 2.67
CA TRP A 104 -10.43 5.53 3.08
C TRP A 104 -11.93 5.52 3.23
N THR A 105 -12.47 4.32 3.30
CA THR A 105 -13.86 4.05 3.60
C THR A 105 -13.95 2.75 4.39
N VAL A 106 -14.92 2.68 5.30
CA VAL A 106 -15.28 1.46 6.03
C VAL A 106 -16.68 1.08 5.60
N VAL A 107 -16.83 -0.17 5.21
CA VAL A 107 -18.11 -0.80 4.89
C VAL A 107 -18.40 -1.80 6.01
N ASP A 108 -19.25 -1.38 6.94
CA ASP A 108 -19.70 -2.16 8.09
C ASP A 108 -21.14 -2.64 7.82
N ALA A 109 -21.24 -3.61 6.91
CA ALA A 109 -22.51 -4.15 6.41
C ALA A 109 -22.32 -5.64 6.08
N PRO A 110 -22.43 -6.54 7.07
CA PRO A 110 -22.09 -7.96 6.92
C PRO A 110 -22.84 -8.65 5.79
N GLU A 111 -24.08 -8.27 5.52
CA GLU A 111 -24.86 -8.85 4.42
C GLU A 111 -24.27 -8.49 3.06
N LEU A 112 -23.87 -7.22 2.89
CA LEU A 112 -23.26 -6.74 1.65
C LEU A 112 -21.83 -7.26 1.47
N VAL A 113 -21.04 -7.30 2.55
CA VAL A 113 -19.66 -7.83 2.50
C VAL A 113 -19.70 -9.35 2.30
N GLY A 114 -20.66 -10.05 2.91
CA GLY A 114 -20.90 -11.48 2.75
C GLY A 114 -21.27 -11.93 1.34
N GLU A 115 -21.92 -11.05 0.55
CA GLU A 115 -22.16 -11.28 -0.87
C GLU A 115 -20.87 -11.26 -1.71
N LEU A 116 -19.88 -10.45 -1.30
CA LEU A 116 -18.59 -10.30 -1.98
C LEU A 116 -17.55 -11.33 -1.52
N VAL A 117 -17.49 -11.58 -0.21
CA VAL A 117 -16.55 -12.48 0.46
C VAL A 117 -17.36 -13.40 1.37
N PRO A 118 -17.39 -14.73 1.13
CA PRO A 118 -18.09 -15.66 2.01
C PRO A 118 -17.63 -15.51 3.47
N GLY A 119 -18.59 -15.26 4.37
CA GLY A 119 -18.29 -15.01 5.80
C GLY A 119 -17.68 -13.63 6.08
N GLY A 120 -17.65 -12.72 5.11
CA GLY A 120 -17.13 -11.37 5.27
C GLY A 120 -18.07 -10.48 6.08
N GLU A 121 -17.51 -9.77 7.06
CA GLU A 121 -18.28 -8.99 8.04
C GLU A 121 -18.08 -7.50 7.87
N ARG A 122 -16.84 -7.10 7.57
CA ARG A 122 -16.44 -5.70 7.39
C ARG A 122 -15.35 -5.58 6.34
N LEU A 123 -15.36 -4.48 5.61
CA LEU A 123 -14.32 -4.12 4.65
C LEU A 123 -13.77 -2.72 4.93
N LEU A 124 -12.46 -2.60 5.06
CA LEU A 124 -11.72 -1.35 5.04
C LEU A 124 -11.01 -1.24 3.68
N LEU A 125 -11.29 -0.17 2.95
CA LEU A 125 -10.59 0.17 1.71
C LEU A 125 -9.84 1.47 1.90
N GLU A 126 -8.54 1.44 1.64
CA GLU A 126 -7.64 2.56 1.76
C GLU A 126 -6.91 2.79 0.44
N ALA A 127 -6.69 4.05 0.11
CA ALA A 127 -5.77 4.49 -0.92
C ALA A 127 -4.67 5.30 -0.25
N TRP A 128 -3.41 4.99 -0.55
CA TRP A 128 -2.23 5.62 0.00
C TRP A 128 -1.37 6.20 -1.12
N GLN A 129 -0.88 7.42 -0.95
CA GLN A 129 0.20 7.95 -1.78
C GLN A 129 1.51 7.27 -1.39
N LEU A 130 2.25 6.79 -2.39
CA LEU A 130 3.60 6.28 -2.20
C LEU A 130 4.59 7.42 -2.46
N ASP A 131 5.42 7.71 -1.45
CA ASP A 131 6.54 8.61 -1.65
C ASP A 131 7.55 7.98 -2.62
N SER A 132 8.02 8.76 -3.58
CA SER A 132 9.14 8.37 -4.44
C SER A 132 10.42 8.27 -3.60
N THR A 133 10.70 7.08 -3.06
CA THR A 133 11.97 6.83 -2.41
C THR A 133 13.09 6.82 -3.46
N ALA A 134 13.99 7.79 -3.39
CA ALA A 134 15.21 7.80 -4.19
C ALA A 134 16.06 6.56 -3.86
N PRO A 135 16.81 5.97 -4.82
CA PRO A 135 17.90 5.09 -4.46
C PRO A 135 18.91 5.94 -3.69
N ASN A 136 19.20 5.56 -2.44
CA ASN A 136 20.34 6.09 -1.71
C ASN A 136 21.58 5.90 -2.60
N ALA A 137 22.08 6.97 -3.21
CA ALA A 137 23.39 6.99 -3.85
C ALA A 137 24.46 6.97 -2.74
N GLY A 138 24.51 5.86 -2.00
CA GLY A 138 25.60 5.53 -1.10
C GLY A 138 26.78 5.04 -1.93
N THR A 139 27.47 5.93 -2.64
CA THR A 139 28.87 5.71 -3.05
C THR A 139 29.53 7.08 -3.25
N GLY A 140 30.08 7.59 -2.16
CA GLY A 140 30.97 8.74 -2.13
C GLY A 140 32.05 8.52 -1.10
N ALA A 141 32.74 7.38 -1.16
CA ALA A 141 34.07 7.28 -0.56
C ALA A 141 35.03 7.93 -1.57
N PRO A 142 35.70 9.05 -1.25
CA PRO A 142 36.80 9.51 -2.08
C PRO A 142 37.96 8.55 -1.92
N ASP A 143 38.39 8.06 -3.08
CA ASP A 143 39.54 7.20 -3.31
C ASP A 143 40.84 7.81 -2.77
N THR A 144 41.73 6.92 -2.40
CA THR A 144 43.05 7.18 -1.82
C THR A 144 44.00 7.63 -2.92
N ALA A 145 44.65 8.79 -2.77
CA ALA A 145 45.83 9.13 -3.57
C ALA A 145 46.87 9.89 -2.73
N ASP A 146 47.80 9.10 -2.21
CA ASP A 146 49.26 9.30 -2.23
C ASP A 146 49.78 10.70 -2.58
N ARG A 147 50.49 11.32 -1.62
CA ARG A 147 51.61 12.20 -1.94
C ARG A 147 52.76 12.01 -0.96
N THR A 148 53.56 11.01 -1.27
CA THR A 148 54.86 10.74 -0.66
C THR A 148 55.90 11.85 -0.99
N LEU A 149 56.61 12.31 0.05
CA LEU A 149 57.96 12.92 0.12
C LEU A 149 58.33 14.19 -0.69
N ARG A 150 58.76 15.25 0.02
CA ARG A 150 60.11 15.85 -0.14
C ARG A 150 60.51 16.86 0.97
N GLN A 151 61.62 16.52 1.65
CA GLN A 151 62.76 17.38 2.05
C GLN A 151 62.53 18.66 2.90
N GLY A 152 62.92 18.58 4.18
CA GLY A 152 64.22 19.09 4.65
C GLY A 152 64.42 20.60 4.86
N ASN A 153 64.61 21.00 6.13
CA ASN A 153 65.58 22.02 6.61
C ASN A 153 65.58 22.00 8.16
N ARG A 154 66.56 21.38 8.84
CA ARG A 154 67.86 21.91 9.34
C ARG A 154 67.80 23.13 10.30
N ARG A 155 68.38 22.86 11.50
CA ARG A 155 69.16 23.70 12.44
C ARG A 155 68.38 24.65 13.36
N SER A 156 68.44 24.47 14.69
CA SER A 156 69.53 24.65 15.68
C SER A 156 69.43 26.02 16.35
N GLY A 157 69.31 26.00 17.68
CA GLY A 157 69.34 27.13 18.59
C GLY A 157 69.01 26.64 19.99
#